data_AF-A0A7V6Z270-F1
#
_entry.id   AF-A0A7V6Z270-F1
#
_cell.length_a   1.000
_cell.length_b   1.000
_cell.length_c   1.000
_cell.angle_alpha   90.00
_cell.angle_beta   90.00
_cell.angle_gamma   90.00
#
_symmetry.space_group_name_H-M   'P 1'
#
loop_
_entity.id
_entity.type
_entity.pdbx_description
1 polymer ?
#
loop_
_entity_poly.entity_id
_entity_poly.type
_entity_poly.pdbx_seq_one_letter_code
_entity_poly.pdbx_strand_id
1 'polypeptide(L)'
;MNIELTFDQAINYAFQQNAIPVIKELRVQNDAIPRKNLLLRITTEPAFTETLEFHLQSLEPEREFRVSPLDLKLSHDFLAGLNEKVAGWLKVELIENEAPVFSKTEPISLLARNEWCGLAGLPEILAAFALPNDPAVMTILSRAAELLREHTGRSAFNAYQDKSRKRAWEQIAAIYKAVAELGIRYVVPPASFHHTGQKVRTVSDILAQRFASCLDLSLLFAACCEQAGLHPLVLMHDGHAYAGCWLEERTLPEPSSDDLQHIRKLFTDELITVFECTLVTNESPGTLTDAELLARPHLETQLPFRLALDIRRARIARIHHCRCPINPDNSAFQQRVQPANPRLPVDLAIAKLSILSPSQSRPRPNRSPASTNGRAGCWT
;
A
#
# COMPACT_ATOMS: atom_id res chain seq x y z
N MET A 1 20.86 31.96 -18.03
CA MET A 1 19.53 31.37 -18.24
C MET A 1 19.52 30.02 -17.56
N ASN A 2 18.53 29.75 -16.71
CA ASN A 2 18.37 28.48 -16.02
C ASN A 2 16.89 28.06 -16.05
N ILE A 3 16.61 26.77 -16.24
CA ILE A 3 15.26 26.20 -16.10
C ILE A 3 15.29 25.12 -15.02
N GLU A 4 14.50 25.34 -13.99
CA GLU A 4 14.29 24.41 -12.90
C GLU A 4 12.90 23.79 -13.01
N LEU A 5 12.86 22.47 -12.91
CA LEU A 5 11.66 21.68 -13.04
C LEU A 5 11.53 20.76 -11.83
N THR A 6 10.44 20.92 -11.08
CA THR A 6 10.07 20.04 -9.98
C THR A 6 8.89 19.19 -10.44
N PHE A 7 9.11 17.89 -10.59
CA PHE A 7 8.11 16.97 -11.15
C PHE A 7 8.24 15.56 -10.55
N ASP A 8 7.19 14.75 -10.69
CA ASP A 8 7.23 13.33 -10.31
C ASP A 8 7.98 12.50 -11.36
N GLN A 9 9.07 11.85 -10.95
CA GLN A 9 9.92 11.05 -11.84
C GLN A 9 9.26 9.74 -12.31
N ALA A 10 8.19 9.32 -11.66
CA ALA A 10 7.42 8.14 -12.03
C ALA A 10 5.92 8.44 -11.91
N ILE A 11 5.19 8.19 -12.99
CA ILE A 11 3.74 8.42 -13.06
C ILE A 11 3.04 7.16 -13.53
N ASN A 12 1.76 7.03 -13.18
CA ASN A 12 0.93 5.91 -13.58
C ASN A 12 -0.49 6.38 -13.90
N TYR A 13 -1.36 5.44 -14.24
CA TYR A 13 -2.76 5.71 -14.55
C TYR A 13 -3.53 6.36 -13.38
N ALA A 14 -3.13 6.11 -12.12
CA ALA A 14 -3.75 6.73 -10.95
C ALA A 14 -3.55 8.25 -10.92
N PHE A 15 -2.42 8.76 -11.41
CA PHE A 15 -2.18 10.20 -11.51
C PHE A 15 -3.19 10.85 -12.46
N GLN A 16 -3.44 10.22 -13.60
CA GLN A 16 -4.41 10.72 -14.58
C GLN A 16 -5.84 10.69 -14.03
N GLN A 17 -6.26 9.58 -13.41
CA GLN A 17 -7.62 9.42 -12.86
C GLN A 17 -7.91 10.35 -11.68
N ASN A 18 -6.88 10.76 -10.93
CA ASN A 18 -7.01 11.62 -9.76
C ASN A 18 -6.55 13.06 -10.02
N ALA A 19 -6.25 13.42 -11.28
CA ALA A 19 -5.74 14.73 -11.67
C ALA A 19 -4.55 15.22 -10.82
N ILE A 20 -3.62 14.30 -10.51
CA ILE A 20 -2.41 14.62 -9.76
C ILE A 20 -1.44 15.38 -10.68
N PRO A 21 -1.00 16.60 -10.32
CA PRO A 21 -0.13 17.40 -11.16
C PRO A 21 1.27 16.77 -11.23
N VAL A 22 1.68 16.35 -12.42
CA VAL A 22 3.01 15.75 -12.64
C VAL A 22 4.12 16.78 -12.51
N ILE A 23 3.93 17.97 -13.07
CA ILE A 23 4.85 19.10 -12.89
C ILE A 23 4.30 19.98 -11.77
N LYS A 24 4.97 19.90 -10.61
CA LYS A 24 4.64 20.68 -9.41
C LYS A 24 5.05 22.13 -9.59
N GLU A 25 6.18 22.36 -10.27
CA GLU A 25 6.70 23.69 -10.50
C GLU A 25 7.64 23.73 -11.70
N LEU A 26 7.53 24.81 -12.48
CA LEU A 26 8.47 25.19 -13.53
C LEU A 26 8.93 26.62 -13.28
N ARG A 27 10.24 26.82 -13.19
CA ARG A 27 10.88 28.14 -13.10
C ARG A 27 11.83 28.35 -14.26
N VAL A 28 11.74 29.51 -14.88
CA VAL A 28 12.65 29.96 -15.93
C VAL A 28 13.29 31.26 -15.45
N GLN A 29 14.58 31.22 -15.15
CA GLN A 29 15.36 32.38 -14.72
C GLN A 29 16.17 32.94 -15.89
N ASN A 30 15.95 34.20 -16.21
CA ASN A 30 16.65 34.87 -17.30
C ASN A 30 18.13 35.12 -16.99
N ASP A 31 18.92 35.31 -18.03
CA ASP A 31 20.25 35.91 -17.92
C ASP A 31 20.17 37.45 -17.84
N ALA A 32 21.31 38.13 -17.97
CA ALA A 32 21.40 39.58 -17.95
C ALA A 32 20.87 40.26 -19.23
N ILE A 33 20.31 39.51 -20.20
CA ILE A 33 19.85 40.03 -21.49
C ILE A 33 18.31 40.05 -21.50
N PRO A 34 17.66 41.18 -21.84
CA PRO A 34 16.22 41.23 -21.98
C PRO A 34 15.80 40.39 -23.19
N ARG A 35 14.80 39.52 -23.00
CA ARG A 35 14.26 38.66 -24.05
C ARG A 35 12.80 38.96 -24.32
N LYS A 36 12.37 38.82 -25.56
CA LYS A 36 11.00 39.16 -26.00
C LYS A 36 10.45 38.08 -26.92
N ASN A 37 9.11 37.97 -26.98
CA ASN A 37 8.42 37.01 -27.83
C ASN A 37 8.91 35.57 -27.62
N LEU A 38 8.90 35.13 -26.37
CA LEU A 38 9.34 33.79 -26.01
C LEU A 38 8.17 32.82 -26.05
N LEU A 39 8.44 31.60 -26.53
CA LEU A 39 7.52 30.47 -26.48
C LEU A 39 8.14 29.39 -25.60
N LEU A 40 7.51 29.12 -24.47
CA LEU A 40 7.85 27.98 -23.62
C LEU A 40 7.04 26.78 -24.08
N ARG A 41 7.71 25.77 -24.62
CA ARG A 41 7.11 24.55 -25.15
C ARG A 41 7.49 23.35 -24.31
N ILE A 42 6.52 22.51 -23.98
CA ILE A 42 6.70 21.25 -23.27
C ILE A 42 6.19 20.12 -24.14
N THR A 43 7.07 19.16 -24.43
CA THR A 43 6.79 17.98 -25.25
C THR A 43 7.23 16.72 -24.52
N THR A 44 6.63 15.59 -24.85
CA THR A 44 6.97 14.30 -24.24
C THR A 44 7.16 13.21 -25.26
N GLU A 45 8.09 12.29 -24.98
CA GLU A 45 8.32 11.09 -25.77
C GLU A 45 8.35 9.86 -24.84
N PRO A 46 7.45 8.87 -24.98
CA PRO A 46 6.28 8.84 -25.86
C PRO A 46 5.31 10.01 -25.61
N ALA A 47 4.37 10.24 -26.54
CA ALA A 47 3.38 11.31 -26.44
C ALA A 47 2.28 10.98 -25.41
N PHE A 48 2.63 10.91 -24.13
CA PHE A 48 1.71 10.63 -23.02
C PHE A 48 0.94 11.88 -22.54
N THR A 49 1.23 13.06 -23.11
CA THR A 49 0.48 14.31 -22.97
C THR A 49 0.50 15.04 -24.31
N GLU A 50 -0.48 15.91 -24.52
CA GLU A 50 -0.44 16.88 -25.62
C GLU A 50 0.71 17.88 -25.39
N THR A 51 1.20 18.46 -26.49
CA THR A 51 2.21 19.53 -26.42
C THR A 51 1.61 20.75 -25.75
N LEU A 52 2.30 21.28 -24.73
CA LEU A 52 1.86 22.46 -24.00
C LEU A 52 2.73 23.65 -24.36
N GLU A 53 2.09 24.80 -24.63
CA GLU A 53 2.75 26.01 -25.11
C GLU A 53 2.29 27.24 -24.30
N PHE A 54 3.26 28.01 -23.80
CA PHE A 54 3.02 29.29 -23.15
C PHE A 54 3.76 30.41 -23.88
N HIS A 55 3.05 31.47 -24.22
CA HIS A 55 3.63 32.66 -24.82
C HIS A 55 3.99 33.68 -23.73
N LEU A 56 5.25 34.10 -23.68
CA LEU A 56 5.74 35.14 -22.79
C LEU A 56 6.12 36.37 -23.61
N GLN A 57 5.49 37.50 -23.31
CA GLN A 57 5.73 38.75 -24.05
C GLN A 57 7.17 39.25 -23.87
N SER A 58 7.65 39.26 -22.62
CA SER A 58 9.03 39.57 -22.29
C SER A 58 9.46 38.87 -21.01
N LEU A 59 10.77 38.69 -20.89
CA LEU A 59 11.43 38.31 -19.65
C LEU A 59 12.59 39.29 -19.44
N GLU A 60 12.48 40.11 -18.41
CA GLU A 60 13.48 41.14 -18.10
C GLU A 60 14.78 40.50 -17.57
N PRO A 61 15.92 41.21 -17.62
CA PRO A 61 17.18 40.73 -17.08
C PRO A 61 17.05 40.26 -15.64
N GLU A 62 17.63 39.10 -15.32
CA GLU A 62 17.67 38.50 -13.98
C GLU A 62 16.29 38.23 -13.34
N ARG A 63 15.18 38.37 -14.08
CA ARG A 63 13.84 38.02 -13.61
C ARG A 63 13.53 36.55 -13.81
N GLU A 64 12.56 36.06 -13.05
CA GLU A 64 12.02 34.71 -13.15
C GLU A 64 10.58 34.69 -13.69
N PHE A 65 10.29 33.67 -14.50
CA PHE A 65 8.94 33.23 -14.82
C PHE A 65 8.65 31.93 -14.06
N ARG A 66 7.50 31.83 -13.40
CA ARG A 66 7.13 30.70 -12.56
C ARG A 66 5.70 30.25 -12.83
N VAL A 67 5.50 28.94 -12.95
CA VAL A 67 4.18 28.28 -13.03
C VAL A 67 4.14 27.15 -12.02
N SER A 68 3.10 27.13 -11.16
CA SER A 68 2.92 26.10 -10.14
C SER A 68 1.45 26.00 -9.68
N PRO A 69 0.82 24.82 -9.73
CA PRO A 69 1.22 23.64 -10.51
C PRO A 69 1.08 23.91 -12.02
N LEU A 70 1.79 23.13 -12.84
CA LEU A 70 1.62 23.18 -14.28
C LEU A 70 0.74 22.00 -14.71
N ASP A 71 -0.42 22.33 -15.27
CA ASP A 71 -1.45 21.36 -15.65
C ASP A 71 -1.06 20.63 -16.96
N LEU A 72 -0.48 19.44 -16.82
CA LEU A 72 -0.26 18.51 -17.92
C LEU A 72 -1.44 17.55 -18.04
N LYS A 73 -2.13 17.59 -19.17
CA LYS A 73 -3.22 16.65 -19.48
C LYS A 73 -2.66 15.30 -19.90
N LEU A 74 -2.57 14.40 -18.94
CA LEU A 74 -2.14 13.02 -19.18
C LEU A 74 -3.17 12.27 -20.05
N SER A 75 -2.67 11.57 -21.06
CA SER A 75 -3.48 10.75 -21.96
C SER A 75 -4.03 9.52 -21.24
N HIS A 76 -5.36 9.44 -21.18
CA HIS A 76 -6.08 8.28 -20.64
C HIS A 76 -5.73 7.00 -21.40
N ASP A 77 -5.92 7.00 -22.73
CA ASP A 77 -5.72 5.82 -23.58
C ASP A 77 -4.29 5.28 -23.48
N PHE A 78 -3.31 6.19 -23.46
CA PHE A 78 -1.91 5.81 -23.35
C PHE A 78 -1.64 5.11 -22.01
N LEU A 79 -1.97 5.75 -20.88
CA LEU A 79 -1.65 5.23 -19.55
C LEU A 79 -2.50 4.01 -19.17
N ALA A 80 -3.76 3.95 -19.61
CA ALA A 80 -4.62 2.78 -19.40
C ALA A 80 -4.11 1.56 -20.17
N GLY A 81 -3.47 1.76 -21.32
CA GLY A 81 -2.90 0.70 -22.16
C GLY A 81 -1.57 0.12 -21.65
N LEU A 82 -0.91 0.75 -20.68
CA LEU A 82 0.39 0.28 -20.19
C LEU A 82 0.24 -0.96 -19.30
N ASN A 83 0.72 -2.10 -19.81
CA ASN A 83 0.88 -3.35 -19.05
C ASN A 83 2.26 -3.48 -18.39
N GLU A 84 3.26 -2.81 -18.97
CA GLU A 84 4.64 -2.79 -18.50
C GLU A 84 5.14 -1.35 -18.41
N LYS A 85 6.14 -1.15 -17.55
CA LYS A 85 6.83 0.12 -17.41
C LYS A 85 7.54 0.50 -18.73
N VAL A 86 7.38 1.76 -19.12
CA VAL A 86 8.04 2.36 -20.28
C VAL A 86 8.88 3.56 -19.81
N ALA A 87 10.09 3.70 -20.36
CA ALA A 87 10.90 4.90 -20.16
C ALA A 87 10.40 6.00 -21.10
N GLY A 88 10.30 7.22 -20.58
CA GLY A 88 9.94 8.40 -21.35
C GLY A 88 10.81 9.60 -21.02
N TRP A 89 10.55 10.67 -21.74
CA TRP A 89 11.26 11.94 -21.68
C TRP A 89 10.28 13.08 -21.61
N LEU A 90 10.59 14.06 -20.76
CA LEU A 90 9.90 15.33 -20.65
C LEU A 90 10.88 16.42 -21.10
N LYS A 91 10.57 17.06 -22.23
CA LYS A 91 11.41 18.10 -22.82
C LYS A 91 10.75 19.46 -22.65
N VAL A 92 11.49 20.41 -22.10
CA VAL A 92 11.10 21.81 -21.92
C VAL A 92 12.03 22.67 -22.77
N GLU A 93 11.44 23.45 -23.67
CA GLU A 93 12.16 24.34 -24.58
C GLU A 93 11.68 25.77 -24.41
N LEU A 94 12.62 26.71 -24.39
CA LEU A 94 12.34 28.13 -24.52
C LEU A 94 12.81 28.58 -25.90
N ILE A 95 11.87 29.04 -26.71
CA ILE A 95 12.08 29.40 -28.11
C ILE A 95 11.94 30.92 -28.24
N GLU A 96 12.92 31.58 -28.87
CA GLU A 96 12.92 33.00 -29.17
C GLU A 96 13.02 33.17 -30.69
N ASN A 97 12.05 33.86 -31.31
CA ASN A 97 12.00 34.08 -32.76
C ASN A 97 12.24 32.79 -33.58
N GLU A 98 11.53 31.70 -33.23
CA GLU A 98 11.61 30.36 -33.84
C GLU A 98 12.90 29.55 -33.61
N ALA A 99 13.89 30.08 -32.89
CA ALA A 99 15.09 29.34 -32.51
C ALA A 99 15.04 28.94 -31.02
N PRO A 100 15.33 27.68 -30.66
CA PRO A 100 15.44 27.29 -29.26
C PRO A 100 16.66 27.97 -28.64
N VAL A 101 16.42 28.85 -27.66
CA VAL A 101 17.48 29.52 -26.89
C VAL A 101 17.89 28.71 -25.67
N PHE A 102 17.03 27.79 -25.25
CA PHE A 102 17.31 26.84 -24.19
C PHE A 102 16.46 25.57 -24.37
N SER A 103 17.03 24.41 -24.06
CA SER A 103 16.32 23.13 -24.04
C SER A 103 16.84 22.29 -22.88
N LYS A 104 15.92 21.65 -22.16
CA LYS A 104 16.22 20.70 -21.09
C LYS A 104 15.31 19.49 -21.23
N THR A 105 15.91 18.31 -21.15
CA THR A 105 15.20 17.03 -21.25
C THR A 105 15.45 16.24 -19.99
N GLU A 106 14.38 15.85 -19.32
CA GLU A 106 14.41 15.07 -18.08
C GLU A 106 13.79 13.69 -18.31
N PRO A 107 14.37 12.61 -17.76
CA PRO A 107 13.78 11.29 -17.84
C PRO A 107 12.54 11.18 -16.95
N ILE A 108 11.55 10.41 -17.39
CA ILE A 108 10.35 10.07 -16.61
C ILE A 108 9.99 8.59 -16.82
N SER A 109 9.56 7.93 -15.75
CA SER A 109 9.07 6.55 -15.80
C SER A 109 7.55 6.53 -15.96
N LEU A 110 7.06 5.86 -17.00
CA LEU A 110 5.64 5.65 -17.26
C LEU A 110 5.31 4.23 -16.79
N LEU A 111 4.77 4.10 -15.59
CA LEU A 111 4.54 2.80 -14.96
C LEU A 111 3.31 2.09 -15.54
N ALA A 112 3.24 0.78 -15.35
CA ALA A 112 2.05 0.03 -15.73
C ALA A 112 0.81 0.57 -14.98
N ARG A 113 -0.38 0.41 -15.57
CA ARG A 113 -1.63 0.93 -15.00
C ARG A 113 -1.91 0.45 -13.57
N ASN A 114 -1.44 -0.74 -13.22
CA ASN A 114 -1.58 -1.37 -11.90
C ASN A 114 -0.29 -1.31 -11.07
N GLU A 115 0.66 -0.46 -11.43
CA GLU A 115 1.93 -0.30 -10.72
C GLU A 115 1.91 0.95 -9.87
N TRP A 116 2.04 0.78 -8.56
CA TRP A 116 2.21 1.88 -7.63
C TRP A 116 3.64 2.42 -7.72
N CYS A 117 3.81 3.74 -7.63
CA CYS A 117 5.10 4.44 -7.84
C CYS A 117 6.01 4.50 -6.61
N GLY A 118 5.62 3.88 -5.49
CA GLY A 118 6.35 4.02 -4.22
C GLY A 118 6.09 5.36 -3.54
N LEU A 119 6.79 5.58 -2.42
CA LEU A 119 6.62 6.73 -1.52
C LEU A 119 7.40 7.99 -1.96
N ALA A 120 8.25 7.88 -2.98
CA ALA A 120 9.00 9.03 -3.49
C ALA A 120 8.10 10.08 -4.18
N GLY A 121 6.94 9.65 -4.68
CA GLY A 121 5.90 10.52 -5.24
C GLY A 121 4.93 11.00 -4.16
N LEU A 122 3.63 10.97 -4.48
CA LEU A 122 2.53 11.28 -3.57
C LEU A 122 2.14 10.00 -2.78
N PRO A 123 2.47 9.85 -1.48
CA PRO A 123 2.23 8.58 -0.76
C PRO A 123 0.77 8.12 -0.77
N GLU A 124 -0.16 9.07 -0.64
CA GLU A 124 -1.59 8.82 -0.57
C GLU A 124 -2.21 8.33 -1.89
N ILE A 125 -1.48 8.41 -3.02
CA ILE A 125 -1.94 7.83 -4.30
C ILE A 125 -2.10 6.32 -4.22
N LEU A 126 -1.44 5.66 -3.25
CA LEU A 126 -1.61 4.25 -2.97
C LEU A 126 -3.08 3.90 -2.67
N ALA A 127 -3.87 4.84 -2.13
CA ALA A 127 -5.29 4.63 -1.87
C ALA A 127 -6.08 4.35 -3.15
N ALA A 128 -5.60 4.79 -4.32
CA ALA A 128 -6.23 4.50 -5.60
C ALA A 128 -6.20 3.01 -5.97
N PHE A 129 -5.32 2.22 -5.32
CA PHE A 129 -5.18 0.78 -5.52
C PHE A 129 -6.01 -0.06 -4.53
N ALA A 130 -6.65 0.56 -3.54
CA ALA A 130 -7.71 -0.09 -2.76
C ALA A 130 -9.00 -0.07 -3.60
N LEU A 131 -9.42 -1.24 -4.11
CA LEU A 131 -10.50 -1.38 -5.08
C LEU A 131 -11.78 -1.98 -4.46
N PRO A 132 -12.59 -1.22 -3.70
CA PRO A 132 -13.77 -1.74 -3.00
C PRO A 132 -14.86 -2.27 -3.94
N ASN A 133 -14.90 -1.75 -5.18
CA ASN A 133 -15.84 -2.13 -6.23
C ASN A 133 -15.36 -3.30 -7.09
N ASP A 134 -14.21 -3.92 -6.78
CA ASP A 134 -13.78 -5.14 -7.46
C ASP A 134 -14.82 -6.26 -7.21
N PRO A 135 -15.29 -6.97 -8.25
CA PRO A 135 -16.36 -7.96 -8.10
C PRO A 135 -16.01 -9.08 -7.10
N ALA A 136 -14.72 -9.41 -6.94
CA ALA A 136 -14.28 -10.41 -5.98
C ALA A 136 -14.47 -9.98 -4.52
N VAL A 137 -14.54 -8.67 -4.22
CA VAL A 137 -14.79 -8.15 -2.87
C VAL A 137 -16.16 -8.62 -2.36
N MET A 138 -17.20 -8.56 -3.19
CA MET A 138 -18.54 -9.00 -2.79
C MET A 138 -18.62 -10.51 -2.52
N THR A 139 -17.82 -11.32 -3.22
CA THR A 139 -17.69 -12.76 -2.92
C THR A 139 -17.11 -12.97 -1.51
N ILE A 140 -16.07 -12.21 -1.15
CA ILE A 140 -15.45 -12.28 0.19
C ILE A 140 -16.43 -11.80 1.26
N LEU A 141 -17.10 -10.66 1.03
CA LEU A 141 -18.06 -10.10 1.99
C LEU A 141 -19.29 -11.00 2.19
N SER A 142 -19.73 -11.72 1.16
CA SER A 142 -20.80 -12.71 1.28
C SER A 142 -20.41 -13.83 2.24
N ARG A 143 -19.20 -14.37 2.10
CA ARG A 143 -18.68 -15.39 3.03
C ARG A 143 -18.47 -14.83 4.44
N ALA A 144 -17.96 -13.60 4.54
CA ALA A 144 -17.78 -12.93 5.82
C ALA A 144 -19.13 -12.71 6.54
N ALA A 145 -20.21 -12.39 5.82
CA ALA A 145 -21.54 -12.23 6.41
C ALA A 145 -22.07 -13.54 7.04
N GLU A 146 -21.79 -14.69 6.43
CA GLU A 146 -22.13 -16.01 6.98
C GLU A 146 -21.36 -16.27 8.28
N LEU A 147 -20.04 -16.08 8.24
CA LEU A 147 -19.16 -16.24 9.40
C LEU A 147 -19.54 -15.30 10.55
N LEU A 148 -19.89 -14.05 10.23
CA LEU A 148 -20.35 -13.07 11.20
C LEU A 148 -21.65 -13.52 11.88
N ARG A 149 -22.60 -14.09 11.12
CA ARG A 149 -23.84 -14.66 11.67
C ARG A 149 -23.56 -15.86 12.57
N GLU A 150 -22.68 -16.76 12.16
CA GLU A 150 -22.32 -17.94 12.96
C GLU A 150 -21.78 -17.56 14.34
N HIS A 151 -20.97 -16.49 14.42
CA HIS A 151 -20.33 -16.07 15.68
C HIS A 151 -21.16 -15.09 16.50
N THR A 152 -21.98 -14.24 15.86
CA THR A 152 -22.68 -13.13 16.54
C THR A 152 -24.20 -13.22 16.49
N GLY A 153 -24.75 -14.16 15.71
CA GLY A 153 -26.18 -14.24 15.40
C GLY A 153 -26.67 -13.20 14.38
N ARG A 154 -25.82 -12.28 13.91
CA ARG A 154 -26.19 -11.16 13.00
C ARG A 154 -25.26 -11.09 11.80
N SER A 155 -25.76 -11.34 10.58
CA SER A 155 -24.98 -11.25 9.33
C SER A 155 -24.74 -9.84 8.81
N ALA A 156 -25.50 -8.84 9.27
CA ALA A 156 -25.47 -7.51 8.68
C ALA A 156 -24.15 -6.77 8.95
N PHE A 157 -23.50 -6.31 7.88
CA PHE A 157 -22.49 -5.26 7.96
C PHE A 157 -23.20 -3.92 8.11
N ASN A 158 -22.99 -3.26 9.23
CA ASN A 158 -23.59 -1.98 9.56
C ASN A 158 -22.54 -0.90 9.89
N ALA A 159 -21.28 -1.16 9.53
CA ALA A 159 -20.15 -0.29 9.78
C ALA A 159 -20.14 0.16 11.25
N TYR A 160 -20.40 1.45 11.47
CA TYR A 160 -20.35 2.10 12.78
C TYR A 160 -21.72 2.46 13.38
N GLN A 161 -22.83 2.05 12.74
CA GLN A 161 -24.19 2.44 13.16
C GLN A 161 -24.54 2.00 14.59
N ASP A 162 -24.03 0.86 15.04
CA ASP A 162 -24.24 0.36 16.40
C ASP A 162 -23.42 1.13 17.46
N LYS A 163 -22.53 2.05 17.06
CA LYS A 163 -21.62 2.81 17.93
C LYS A 163 -20.86 1.92 18.91
N SER A 164 -20.49 0.73 18.45
CA SER A 164 -19.84 -0.31 19.25
C SER A 164 -18.53 -0.74 18.59
N ARG A 165 -17.41 -0.46 19.28
CA ARG A 165 -16.08 -0.88 18.84
C ARG A 165 -15.97 -2.39 18.69
N LYS A 166 -16.61 -3.13 19.60
CA LYS A 166 -16.74 -4.59 19.51
C LYS A 166 -17.43 -5.01 18.22
N ARG A 167 -18.51 -4.34 17.82
CA ARG A 167 -19.22 -4.68 16.58
C ARG A 167 -18.40 -4.38 15.32
N ALA A 168 -17.67 -3.26 15.31
CA ALA A 168 -16.73 -2.97 14.23
C ALA A 168 -15.65 -4.05 14.14
N TRP A 169 -15.09 -4.45 15.29
CA TRP A 169 -14.09 -5.52 15.38
C TRP A 169 -14.63 -6.87 14.89
N GLU A 170 -15.84 -7.27 15.28
CA GLU A 170 -16.48 -8.51 14.83
C GLU A 170 -16.63 -8.56 13.30
N GLN A 171 -17.00 -7.44 12.67
CA GLN A 171 -17.10 -7.33 11.21
C GLN A 171 -15.72 -7.52 10.54
N ILE A 172 -14.67 -6.91 11.10
CA ILE A 172 -13.30 -7.04 10.60
C ILE A 172 -12.80 -8.48 10.80
N ALA A 173 -13.11 -9.11 11.94
CA ALA A 173 -12.73 -10.50 12.22
C ALA A 173 -13.39 -11.48 11.24
N ALA A 174 -14.65 -11.23 10.87
CA ALA A 174 -15.34 -12.03 9.86
C ALA A 174 -14.73 -11.85 8.46
N ILE A 175 -14.32 -10.63 8.08
CA ILE A 175 -13.58 -10.37 6.84
C ILE A 175 -12.23 -11.10 6.87
N TYR A 176 -11.47 -10.98 7.96
CA TYR A 176 -10.20 -11.69 8.17
C TYR A 176 -10.37 -13.19 7.92
N LYS A 177 -11.36 -13.79 8.58
CA LYS A 177 -11.61 -15.22 8.47
C LYS A 177 -12.02 -15.64 7.06
N ALA A 178 -12.85 -14.86 6.38
CA ALA A 178 -13.23 -15.13 4.99
C ALA A 178 -12.02 -15.09 4.04
N VAL A 179 -11.10 -14.14 4.23
CA VAL A 179 -9.85 -14.07 3.44
C VAL A 179 -8.92 -15.23 3.77
N ALA A 180 -8.82 -15.63 5.04
CA ALA A 180 -8.03 -16.78 5.48
C ALA A 180 -8.49 -18.10 4.86
N GLU A 181 -9.79 -18.27 4.59
CA GLU A 181 -10.34 -19.47 3.93
C GLU A 181 -9.99 -19.56 2.43
N LEU A 182 -9.43 -18.50 1.82
CA LEU A 182 -9.09 -18.46 0.40
C LEU A 182 -7.85 -19.28 0.05
N GLY A 183 -7.00 -19.64 1.02
CA GLY A 183 -5.78 -20.40 0.79
C GLY A 183 -4.76 -19.66 -0.08
N ILE A 184 -4.58 -18.36 0.16
CA ILE A 184 -3.64 -17.51 -0.59
C ILE A 184 -2.21 -17.88 -0.21
N ARG A 185 -1.30 -17.92 -1.20
CA ARG A 185 0.13 -18.15 -1.00
C ARG A 185 0.89 -16.84 -1.08
N TYR A 186 1.92 -16.70 -0.24
CA TYR A 186 2.73 -15.50 -0.24
C TYR A 186 3.66 -15.42 -1.46
N VAL A 187 3.79 -14.23 -2.04
CA VAL A 187 4.82 -13.90 -3.02
C VAL A 187 5.67 -12.76 -2.48
N VAL A 188 6.98 -12.98 -2.47
CA VAL A 188 7.95 -11.98 -1.99
C VAL A 188 7.95 -10.78 -2.96
N PRO A 189 7.73 -9.55 -2.47
CA PRO A 189 7.85 -8.34 -3.29
C PRO A 189 9.33 -8.01 -3.56
N PRO A 190 9.63 -7.09 -4.50
CA PRO A 190 10.98 -6.55 -4.64
C PRO A 190 11.48 -5.91 -3.33
N ALA A 191 12.76 -6.06 -3.00
CA ALA A 191 13.34 -5.64 -1.72
C ALA A 191 13.15 -4.14 -1.38
N SER A 192 12.97 -3.28 -2.39
CA SER A 192 12.83 -1.82 -2.23
C SER A 192 11.49 -1.27 -2.73
N PHE A 193 10.42 -2.10 -2.72
CA PHE A 193 9.12 -1.71 -3.30
C PHE A 193 8.51 -0.44 -2.70
N HIS A 194 8.81 -0.10 -1.45
CA HIS A 194 8.36 1.12 -0.80
C HIS A 194 8.96 2.37 -1.44
N HIS A 195 10.17 2.29 -2.01
CA HIS A 195 10.82 3.39 -2.73
C HIS A 195 10.52 3.37 -4.22
N THR A 196 10.69 2.20 -4.87
CA THR A 196 10.62 2.08 -6.33
C THR A 196 9.23 1.76 -6.84
N GLY A 197 8.30 1.44 -5.94
CA GLY A 197 7.00 0.92 -6.32
C GLY A 197 7.01 -0.57 -6.63
N GLN A 198 5.82 -1.09 -6.94
CA GLN A 198 5.60 -2.43 -7.47
C GLN A 198 4.24 -2.54 -8.14
N LYS A 199 4.09 -3.57 -9.00
CA LYS A 199 2.77 -3.99 -9.48
C LYS A 199 1.92 -4.49 -8.32
N VAL A 200 0.68 -4.02 -8.30
CA VAL A 200 -0.35 -4.41 -7.35
C VAL A 200 -1.37 -5.28 -8.09
N ARG A 201 -1.69 -6.43 -7.49
CA ARG A 201 -2.72 -7.33 -8.00
C ARG A 201 -4.10 -6.85 -7.56
N THR A 202 -5.09 -6.99 -8.44
CA THR A 202 -6.48 -6.72 -8.07
C THR A 202 -7.02 -7.81 -7.14
N VAL A 203 -8.15 -7.57 -6.46
CA VAL A 203 -8.78 -8.60 -5.61
C VAL A 203 -9.21 -9.78 -6.46
N SER A 204 -9.70 -9.52 -7.68
CA SER A 204 -10.02 -10.54 -8.68
C SER A 204 -8.80 -11.38 -9.07
N ASP A 205 -7.64 -10.76 -9.30
CA ASP A 205 -6.40 -11.51 -9.64
C ASP A 205 -5.93 -12.38 -8.48
N ILE A 206 -5.98 -11.87 -7.25
CA ILE A 206 -5.61 -12.62 -6.03
C ILE A 206 -6.53 -13.83 -5.86
N LEU A 207 -7.84 -13.65 -6.04
CA LEU A 207 -8.81 -14.72 -5.91
C LEU A 207 -8.61 -15.81 -6.97
N ALA A 208 -8.30 -15.41 -8.21
CA ALA A 208 -8.07 -16.33 -9.32
C ALA A 208 -6.74 -17.10 -9.19
N GLN A 209 -5.66 -16.41 -8.85
CA GLN A 209 -4.30 -16.97 -8.87
C GLN A 209 -3.85 -17.56 -7.52
N ARG A 210 -4.50 -17.16 -6.42
CA ARG A 210 -4.13 -17.55 -5.04
C ARG A 210 -2.71 -17.14 -4.65
N PHE A 211 -2.20 -16.03 -5.18
CA PHE A 211 -0.89 -15.48 -4.83
C PHE A 211 -0.99 -13.99 -4.51
N ALA A 212 -0.34 -13.54 -3.44
CA ALA A 212 -0.33 -12.14 -3.03
C ALA A 212 0.93 -11.77 -2.22
N SER A 213 1.39 -10.53 -2.38
CA SER A 213 2.40 -9.90 -1.52
C SER A 213 1.78 -9.26 -0.27
N CYS A 214 2.61 -8.75 0.65
CA CYS A 214 2.14 -8.05 1.85
C CYS A 214 1.33 -6.79 1.50
N LEU A 215 1.73 -6.06 0.45
CA LEU A 215 0.99 -4.90 -0.04
C LEU A 215 -0.35 -5.30 -0.70
N ASP A 216 -0.34 -6.34 -1.52
CA ASP A 216 -1.56 -6.88 -2.16
C ASP A 216 -2.61 -7.25 -1.09
N LEU A 217 -2.18 -7.95 -0.03
CA LEU A 217 -3.05 -8.34 1.07
C LEU A 217 -3.56 -7.13 1.86
N SER A 218 -2.69 -6.16 2.15
CA SER A 218 -3.09 -4.94 2.85
C SER A 218 -4.16 -4.16 2.09
N LEU A 219 -4.01 -4.04 0.76
CA LEU A 219 -4.98 -3.38 -0.11
C LEU A 219 -6.27 -4.19 -0.31
N LEU A 220 -6.19 -5.53 -0.32
CA LEU A 220 -7.36 -6.40 -0.33
C LEU A 220 -8.19 -6.22 0.94
N PHE A 221 -7.55 -6.22 2.12
CA PHE A 221 -8.24 -5.96 3.38
C PHE A 221 -8.85 -4.57 3.41
N ALA A 222 -8.11 -3.56 2.95
CA ALA A 222 -8.64 -2.22 2.81
C ALA A 222 -9.87 -2.17 1.90
N ALA A 223 -9.82 -2.80 0.72
CA ALA A 223 -10.96 -2.86 -0.19
C ALA A 223 -12.20 -3.52 0.43
N CYS A 224 -12.03 -4.63 1.15
CA CYS A 224 -13.13 -5.32 1.83
C CYS A 224 -13.74 -4.48 2.95
N CYS A 225 -12.89 -3.88 3.81
CA CYS A 225 -13.35 -3.02 4.90
C CYS A 225 -14.03 -1.76 4.37
N GLU A 226 -13.47 -1.10 3.36
CA GLU A 226 -14.07 0.08 2.72
C GLU A 226 -15.45 -0.26 2.13
N GLN A 227 -15.58 -1.39 1.44
CA GLN A 227 -16.84 -1.84 0.86
C GLN A 227 -17.88 -2.21 1.94
N ALA A 228 -17.44 -2.69 3.11
CA ALA A 228 -18.30 -2.91 4.28
C ALA A 228 -18.68 -1.60 5.01
N GLY A 229 -18.24 -0.44 4.52
CA GLY A 229 -18.48 0.88 5.11
C GLY A 229 -17.57 1.22 6.30
N LEU A 230 -16.57 0.39 6.58
CA LEU A 230 -15.56 0.66 7.61
C LEU A 230 -14.46 1.56 7.02
N HIS A 231 -13.65 2.16 7.90
CA HIS A 231 -12.55 3.05 7.52
C HIS A 231 -11.20 2.32 7.69
N PRO A 232 -10.64 1.72 6.63
CA PRO A 232 -9.39 0.98 6.70
C PRO A 232 -8.16 1.89 6.69
N LEU A 233 -7.08 1.35 7.24
CA LEU A 233 -5.74 1.91 7.23
C LEU A 233 -4.79 0.94 6.51
N VAL A 234 -3.83 1.48 5.76
CA VAL A 234 -2.67 0.74 5.25
C VAL A 234 -1.43 1.29 5.94
N LEU A 235 -0.63 0.42 6.55
CA LEU A 235 0.54 0.77 7.33
C LEU A 235 1.79 0.15 6.71
N MET A 236 2.92 0.86 6.73
CA MET A 236 4.14 0.43 6.05
C MET A 236 5.41 0.81 6.81
N HIS A 237 6.32 -0.15 6.95
CA HIS A 237 7.73 0.04 7.28
C HIS A 237 8.60 -0.27 6.05
N ASP A 238 9.91 -0.08 6.18
CA ASP A 238 10.85 -0.55 5.17
C ASP A 238 10.67 -2.05 4.89
N GLY A 239 10.20 -2.36 3.69
CA GLY A 239 10.06 -3.73 3.19
C GLY A 239 8.82 -4.50 3.68
N HIS A 240 7.92 -3.89 4.45
CA HIS A 240 6.72 -4.58 4.94
C HIS A 240 5.48 -3.69 4.99
N ALA A 241 4.34 -4.25 4.61
CA ALA A 241 3.04 -3.60 4.64
C ALA A 241 2.02 -4.48 5.37
N TYR A 242 1.16 -3.83 6.14
CA TYR A 242 0.11 -4.46 6.94
C TYR A 242 -1.11 -3.52 7.00
N ALA A 243 -2.21 -4.00 7.57
CA ALA A 243 -3.47 -3.25 7.57
C ALA A 243 -3.93 -2.94 8.99
N GLY A 244 -4.78 -1.94 9.06
CA GLY A 244 -5.58 -1.64 10.23
C GLY A 244 -6.96 -1.18 9.82
N CYS A 245 -7.80 -0.90 10.79
CA CYS A 245 -9.12 -0.33 10.56
C CYS A 245 -9.60 0.39 11.81
N TRP A 246 -10.29 1.51 11.61
CA TRP A 246 -10.95 2.19 12.71
C TRP A 246 -12.07 1.33 13.29
N LEU A 247 -12.17 1.33 14.63
CA LEU A 247 -13.24 0.66 15.38
C LEU A 247 -14.41 1.60 15.69
N GLU A 248 -14.29 2.87 15.32
CA GLU A 248 -15.33 3.90 15.39
C GLU A 248 -15.28 4.81 14.15
N GLU A 249 -16.35 5.57 13.88
CA GLU A 249 -16.45 6.39 12.66
C GLU A 249 -15.54 7.61 12.72
N ARG A 250 -14.26 7.41 12.44
CA ARG A 250 -13.19 8.42 12.51
C ARG A 250 -12.21 8.27 11.37
N THR A 251 -11.33 9.26 11.25
CA THR A 251 -10.21 9.28 10.30
C THR A 251 -9.02 10.01 10.91
N LEU A 252 -7.83 9.79 10.34
CA LEU A 252 -6.66 10.63 10.59
C LEU A 252 -6.91 12.08 10.14
N PRO A 253 -6.15 13.08 10.64
CA PRO A 253 -6.26 14.47 10.18
C PRO A 253 -5.94 14.61 8.68
N GLU A 254 -4.84 13.98 8.26
CA GLU A 254 -4.34 13.97 6.88
C GLU A 254 -4.43 12.57 6.26
N PRO A 255 -4.50 12.43 4.92
CA PRO A 255 -4.58 11.12 4.25
C PRO A 255 -3.40 10.21 4.56
N SER A 256 -2.20 10.78 4.68
CA SER A 256 -0.96 10.07 4.98
C SER A 256 -0.24 10.69 6.17
N SER A 257 0.43 9.86 6.96
CA SER A 257 1.29 10.27 8.07
C SER A 257 2.47 9.30 8.23
N ASP A 258 3.60 9.77 8.73
CA ASP A 258 4.76 8.96 9.13
C ASP A 258 4.94 8.91 10.66
N ASP A 259 3.93 9.32 11.43
CA ASP A 259 3.98 9.35 12.89
C ASP A 259 3.54 8.01 13.49
N LEU A 260 4.51 7.10 13.67
CA LEU A 260 4.27 5.81 14.33
C LEU A 260 3.79 5.97 15.77
N GLN A 261 4.22 7.01 16.50
CA GLN A 261 3.83 7.20 17.89
C GLN A 261 2.34 7.51 18.00
N HIS A 262 1.81 8.31 17.07
CA HIS A 262 0.39 8.56 16.96
C HIS A 262 -0.39 7.28 16.66
N ILE A 263 0.04 6.47 15.68
CA ILE A 263 -0.61 5.19 15.36
C ILE A 263 -0.59 4.24 16.56
N ARG A 264 0.54 4.13 17.26
CA ARG A 264 0.66 3.30 18.47
C ARG A 264 -0.31 3.75 19.57
N LYS A 265 -0.48 5.06 19.75
CA LYS A 265 -1.44 5.62 20.70
C LYS A 265 -2.87 5.25 20.32
N LEU A 266 -3.26 5.41 19.04
CA LEU A 266 -4.60 5.03 18.57
C LEU A 266 -4.90 3.55 18.80
N PHE A 267 -3.91 2.67 18.61
CA PHE A 267 -4.04 1.24 18.88
C PHE A 267 -4.16 0.94 20.38
N THR A 268 -3.35 1.61 21.22
CA THR A 268 -3.38 1.44 22.69
C THR A 268 -4.70 1.94 23.29
N ASP A 269 -5.26 3.01 22.74
CA ASP A 269 -6.56 3.57 23.13
C ASP A 269 -7.76 2.76 22.57
N GLU A 270 -7.48 1.64 21.89
CA GLU A 270 -8.45 0.74 21.25
C GLU A 270 -9.38 1.48 20.26
N LEU A 271 -8.84 2.49 19.57
CA LEU A 271 -9.57 3.26 18.55
C LEU A 271 -9.47 2.62 17.16
N ILE A 272 -8.39 1.88 16.95
CA ILE A 272 -8.11 1.13 15.72
C ILE A 272 -7.72 -0.30 16.09
N THR A 273 -8.00 -1.24 15.20
CA THR A 273 -7.30 -2.53 15.16
C THR A 273 -6.21 -2.47 14.11
N VAL A 274 -5.13 -3.21 14.33
CA VAL A 274 -3.97 -3.34 13.44
C VAL A 274 -3.57 -4.80 13.43
N PHE A 275 -3.38 -5.39 12.25
CA PHE A 275 -3.18 -6.83 12.11
C PHE A 275 -2.22 -7.21 10.99
N GLU A 276 -1.48 -8.29 11.22
CA GLU A 276 -0.51 -8.85 10.29
C GLU A 276 -1.23 -9.57 9.16
N CYS A 277 -1.21 -8.96 7.98
CA CYS A 277 -1.96 -9.44 6.82
C CYS A 277 -1.38 -10.75 6.28
N THR A 278 -0.06 -10.95 6.34
CA THR A 278 0.58 -12.13 5.75
C THR A 278 0.26 -13.43 6.47
N LEU A 279 -0.25 -13.37 7.71
CA LEU A 279 -0.66 -14.55 8.47
C LEU A 279 -1.71 -15.39 7.72
N VAL A 280 -2.57 -14.76 6.89
CA VAL A 280 -3.56 -15.52 6.09
C VAL A 280 -2.95 -16.44 5.05
N THR A 281 -1.64 -16.32 4.79
CA THR A 281 -0.93 -17.16 3.82
C THR A 281 -0.29 -18.41 4.44
N ASN A 282 -0.35 -18.56 5.76
CA ASN A 282 0.13 -19.74 6.46
C ASN A 282 -0.85 -20.91 6.31
N GLU A 283 -0.35 -22.13 6.46
CA GLU A 283 -1.18 -23.35 6.46
C GLU A 283 -2.28 -23.32 7.54
N SER A 284 -1.97 -22.69 8.69
CA SER A 284 -2.92 -22.40 9.75
C SER A 284 -2.94 -20.89 10.00
N PRO A 285 -3.84 -20.14 9.34
CA PRO A 285 -3.86 -18.68 9.38
C PRO A 285 -4.45 -18.08 10.66
N GLY A 286 -4.87 -18.90 11.64
CA GLY A 286 -5.38 -18.42 12.92
C GLY A 286 -6.62 -17.52 12.80
N THR A 287 -6.72 -16.58 13.75
CA THR A 287 -7.81 -15.61 13.90
C THR A 287 -7.29 -14.17 13.76
N LEU A 288 -8.21 -13.19 13.72
CA LEU A 288 -7.82 -11.78 13.74
C LEU A 288 -6.99 -11.44 15.00
N THR A 289 -7.32 -12.01 16.16
CA THR A 289 -6.56 -11.79 17.39
C THR A 289 -5.11 -12.29 17.29
N ASP A 290 -4.88 -13.41 16.61
CA ASP A 290 -3.52 -13.90 16.35
C ASP A 290 -2.77 -12.94 15.42
N ALA A 291 -3.44 -12.42 14.39
CA ALA A 291 -2.87 -11.43 13.48
C ALA A 291 -2.58 -10.08 14.18
N GLU A 292 -3.43 -9.65 15.11
CA GLU A 292 -3.20 -8.47 15.95
C GLU A 292 -1.98 -8.68 16.86
N LEU A 293 -1.84 -9.86 17.46
CA LEU A 293 -0.67 -10.20 18.28
C LEU A 293 0.63 -10.12 17.48
N LEU A 294 0.63 -10.63 16.25
CA LEU A 294 1.79 -10.55 15.36
C LEU A 294 2.08 -9.14 14.84
N ALA A 295 1.09 -8.24 14.84
CA ALA A 295 1.29 -6.86 14.42
C ALA A 295 1.84 -5.94 15.53
N ARG A 296 1.66 -6.30 16.81
CA ARG A 296 2.13 -5.49 17.95
C ARG A 296 3.62 -5.11 17.87
N PRO A 297 4.56 -6.02 17.52
CA PRO A 297 5.97 -5.67 17.39
C PRO A 297 6.23 -4.56 16.36
N HIS A 298 5.43 -4.46 15.29
CA HIS A 298 5.57 -3.39 14.29
C HIS A 298 5.25 -2.01 14.88
N LEU A 299 4.38 -1.93 15.90
CA LEU A 299 4.05 -0.67 16.57
C LEU A 299 5.06 -0.26 17.66
N GLU A 300 5.90 -1.19 18.09
CA GLU A 300 6.91 -1.01 19.14
C GLU A 300 8.34 -0.94 18.58
N THR A 301 8.50 -1.21 17.28
CA THR A 301 9.79 -1.29 16.61
C THR A 301 10.51 0.05 16.50
N GLN A 302 11.83 -0.04 16.31
CA GLN A 302 12.68 1.09 15.90
C GLN A 302 12.94 1.12 14.39
N LEU A 303 12.41 0.12 13.64
CA LEU A 303 12.51 0.13 12.18
C LEU A 303 11.82 1.37 11.60
N PRO A 304 12.35 1.96 10.51
CA PRO A 304 11.77 3.13 9.88
C PRO A 304 10.31 2.89 9.50
N PHE A 305 9.41 3.63 10.15
CA PHE A 305 8.02 3.72 9.73
C PHE A 305 7.91 4.74 8.60
N ARG A 306 7.15 4.41 7.57
CA ARG A 306 7.14 5.17 6.32
C ARG A 306 5.78 5.71 5.96
N LEU A 307 4.71 5.01 6.31
CA LEU A 307 3.36 5.40 5.92
C LEU A 307 2.31 4.80 6.86
N ALA A 308 1.44 5.65 7.35
CA ALA A 308 0.06 5.36 7.72
C ALA A 308 -0.83 6.04 6.69
N LEU A 309 -1.59 5.26 5.93
CA LEU A 309 -2.53 5.74 4.94
C LEU A 309 -3.96 5.47 5.41
N ASP A 310 -4.74 6.53 5.59
CA ASP A 310 -6.16 6.44 5.89
C ASP A 310 -6.97 6.54 4.59
N ILE A 311 -7.59 5.43 4.20
CA ILE A 311 -8.28 5.32 2.91
C ILE A 311 -9.49 6.25 2.87
N ARG A 312 -10.25 6.35 3.97
CA ARG A 312 -11.42 7.22 4.03
C ARG A 312 -11.00 8.70 3.95
N ARG A 313 -9.93 9.09 4.64
CA ARG A 313 -9.38 10.44 4.55
C ARG A 313 -8.84 10.75 3.14
N ALA A 314 -8.20 9.79 2.48
CA ALA A 314 -7.80 9.92 1.08
C ALA A 314 -9.00 10.11 0.14
N ARG A 315 -10.13 9.42 0.36
CA ARG A 315 -11.37 9.66 -0.40
C ARG A 315 -11.90 11.08 -0.21
N ILE A 316 -11.87 11.60 1.01
CA ILE A 316 -12.27 12.99 1.31
C ILE A 316 -11.35 13.97 0.57
N ALA A 317 -10.06 13.66 0.48
CA ALA A 317 -9.08 14.40 -0.32
C ALA A 317 -9.19 14.15 -1.84
N ARG A 318 -10.26 13.50 -2.31
CA ARG A 318 -10.57 13.20 -3.73
C ARG A 318 -9.59 12.26 -4.43
N ILE A 319 -8.92 11.38 -3.66
CA ILE A 319 -8.19 10.25 -4.22
C ILE A 319 -9.15 9.08 -4.36
N HIS A 320 -9.67 8.93 -5.56
CA HIS A 320 -10.59 7.87 -5.96
C HIS A 320 -9.84 6.62 -6.43
N HIS A 321 -10.51 5.48 -6.27
CA HIS A 321 -10.02 4.19 -6.76
C HIS A 321 -9.86 4.20 -8.29
N CYS A 322 -8.73 3.67 -8.78
CA CYS A 322 -8.48 3.50 -10.19
C CYS A 322 -9.48 2.52 -10.79
N ARG A 323 -10.39 3.00 -11.64
CA ARG A 323 -11.18 2.12 -12.50
C ARG A 323 -10.27 1.58 -13.59
N CYS A 324 -9.58 0.49 -13.31
CA CYS A 324 -8.88 -0.26 -14.34
C CYS A 324 -9.94 -0.95 -15.21
N PRO A 325 -9.93 -0.80 -16.55
CA PRO A 325 -10.76 -1.63 -17.41
C PRO A 325 -10.45 -3.09 -17.10
N ILE A 326 -11.45 -3.84 -16.66
CA ILE A 326 -11.31 -5.28 -16.43
C ILE A 326 -10.91 -5.88 -17.78
N ASN A 327 -9.77 -6.58 -17.83
CA ASN A 327 -9.36 -7.26 -19.05
C ASN A 327 -10.48 -8.26 -19.43
N PRO A 328 -11.14 -8.13 -20.60
CA PRO A 328 -12.28 -8.97 -20.96
C PRO A 328 -11.97 -10.47 -20.90
N ASP A 329 -10.70 -10.88 -21.05
CA ASP A 329 -10.27 -12.28 -20.93
C ASP A 329 -10.50 -12.89 -19.53
N ASN A 330 -10.55 -12.09 -18.46
CA ASN A 330 -10.83 -12.59 -17.11
C ASN A 330 -12.33 -12.80 -16.84
N SER A 331 -13.21 -12.27 -17.68
CA SER A 331 -14.67 -12.49 -17.55
C SER A 331 -15.07 -13.95 -17.81
N ALA A 332 -14.28 -14.68 -18.59
CA ALA A 332 -14.51 -16.10 -18.89
C ALA A 332 -14.17 -17.04 -17.71
N PHE A 333 -13.30 -16.60 -16.78
CA PHE A 333 -12.95 -17.40 -15.59
C PHE A 333 -13.99 -17.30 -14.46
N GLN A 334 -14.86 -16.28 -14.48
CA GLN A 334 -15.91 -16.09 -13.47
C GLN A 334 -17.01 -17.17 -13.50
N GLN A 335 -17.12 -17.96 -14.58
CA GLN A 335 -18.12 -19.04 -14.68
C GLN A 335 -17.65 -20.42 -14.16
N ARG A 336 -16.40 -20.58 -13.68
CA ARG A 336 -15.88 -21.90 -13.27
C ARG A 336 -15.38 -22.00 -11.83
N VAL A 337 -15.94 -21.22 -10.90
CA VAL A 337 -15.74 -21.47 -9.48
C VAL A 337 -16.99 -22.15 -8.92
N GLN A 338 -17.09 -23.47 -9.11
CA GLN A 338 -17.97 -24.28 -8.26
C GLN A 338 -17.29 -24.42 -6.90
N PRO A 339 -18.00 -24.27 -5.77
CA PRO A 339 -17.41 -24.54 -4.47
C PRO A 339 -17.08 -26.04 -4.39
N ALA A 340 -15.80 -26.37 -4.33
CA ALA A 340 -15.36 -27.69 -3.94
C ALA A 340 -15.81 -27.91 -2.49
N ASN A 341 -16.72 -28.87 -2.28
CA ASN A 341 -17.20 -29.27 -0.97
C ASN A 341 -16.47 -30.55 -0.55
N PRO A 342 -15.37 -30.50 0.23
CA PRO A 342 -14.91 -31.68 0.93
C PRO A 342 -15.66 -31.74 2.26
N ARG A 343 -16.71 -32.58 2.30
CA ARG A 343 -17.21 -33.12 3.57
C ARG A 343 -16.05 -33.86 4.24
N LEU A 344 -15.47 -33.28 5.28
CA LEU A 344 -14.58 -34.00 6.18
C LEU A 344 -15.43 -35.01 6.97
N PRO A 345 -15.05 -36.30 7.04
CA PRO A 345 -15.68 -37.25 7.93
C PRO A 345 -15.42 -36.83 9.38
N VAL A 346 -16.49 -36.72 10.15
CA VAL A 346 -16.43 -36.66 11.61
C VAL A 346 -16.12 -38.06 12.10
N ASP A 347 -14.92 -38.28 12.66
CA ASP A 347 -14.72 -39.37 13.60
C ASP A 347 -13.70 -39.01 14.68
N LEU A 348 -14.15 -39.23 15.91
CA LEU A 348 -13.43 -39.05 17.17
C LEU A 348 -12.28 -40.07 17.27
N ALA A 349 -11.10 -39.62 17.68
CA ALA A 349 -10.16 -40.46 18.42
C ALA A 349 -9.45 -39.63 19.50
N ILE A 350 -9.88 -39.82 20.74
CA ILE A 350 -9.17 -39.39 21.95
C ILE A 350 -7.91 -40.26 22.07
N ALA A 351 -6.74 -39.65 21.98
CA ALA A 351 -5.49 -40.27 22.42
C ALA A 351 -4.76 -39.31 23.36
N LYS A 352 -4.82 -39.63 24.66
CA LYS A 352 -3.95 -39.08 25.71
C LYS A 352 -2.49 -39.31 25.33
N LEU A 353 -1.66 -38.29 25.44
CA LEU A 353 -0.22 -38.48 25.58
C LEU A 353 0.31 -37.69 26.76
N SER A 354 0.82 -38.50 27.66
CA SER A 354 1.25 -38.21 29.01
C SER A 354 2.59 -37.48 29.04
N ILE A 355 2.70 -36.65 30.07
CA ILE A 355 3.88 -35.98 30.57
C ILE A 355 5.09 -36.93 30.65
N LEU A 356 6.22 -36.53 30.06
CA LEU A 356 7.53 -37.07 30.37
C LEU A 356 8.37 -36.00 31.05
N SER A 357 8.64 -36.23 32.34
CA SER A 357 9.67 -35.55 33.15
C SER A 357 10.80 -36.53 33.46
N PRO A 358 12.00 -36.06 33.84
CA PRO A 358 13.28 -36.71 33.56
C PRO A 358 13.78 -37.65 34.65
N SER A 359 14.55 -38.67 34.26
CA SER A 359 15.55 -39.37 35.09
C SER A 359 16.55 -40.04 34.12
N GLN A 360 17.86 -40.16 34.36
CA GLN A 360 18.46 -40.78 35.53
C GLN A 360 19.90 -40.31 35.81
N SER A 361 20.18 -40.28 37.10
CA SER A 361 21.46 -40.21 37.81
C SER A 361 22.41 -41.39 37.56
N ARG A 362 23.73 -41.16 37.66
CA ARG A 362 24.75 -42.14 38.12
C ARG A 362 25.88 -41.43 38.90
N PRO A 363 26.65 -42.14 39.75
CA PRO A 363 26.91 -41.75 41.14
C PRO A 363 28.28 -41.09 41.43
N ARG A 364 28.37 -40.46 42.61
CA ARG A 364 29.59 -39.91 43.24
C ARG A 364 30.49 -41.01 43.82
N PRO A 365 31.80 -40.75 43.97
CA PRO A 365 32.58 -41.22 45.11
C PRO A 365 32.84 -40.09 46.12
N ASN A 366 33.01 -40.51 47.37
CA ASN A 366 33.03 -39.71 48.59
C ASN A 366 34.47 -39.51 49.08
N ARG A 367 34.82 -38.32 49.60
CA ARG A 367 35.70 -38.05 50.77
C ARG A 367 36.13 -36.57 50.82
N SER A 368 35.85 -35.92 51.96
CA SER A 368 36.35 -34.61 52.42
C SER A 368 37.62 -34.80 53.29
N PRO A 369 38.15 -33.80 54.02
CA PRO A 369 38.49 -32.39 53.71
C PRO A 369 39.93 -32.00 54.17
N ALA A 370 40.50 -30.89 53.69
CA ALA A 370 41.52 -30.02 54.34
C ALA A 370 42.08 -29.01 53.30
N SER A 371 41.89 -27.69 53.48
CA SER A 371 42.79 -26.71 54.11
C SER A 371 43.59 -25.86 53.11
N THR A 372 43.34 -24.54 53.17
CA THR A 372 44.28 -23.40 53.07
C THR A 372 45.15 -23.14 51.83
N ASN A 373 45.12 -21.85 51.45
CA ASN A 373 46.15 -21.02 50.80
C ASN A 373 46.47 -21.22 49.31
N GLY A 374 46.49 -20.09 48.59
CA GLY A 374 47.14 -20.00 47.27
C GLY A 374 46.72 -18.80 46.43
N ARG A 375 47.49 -17.71 46.54
CA ARG A 375 47.42 -16.49 45.71
C ARG A 375 47.69 -16.74 44.21
N ALA A 376 47.12 -15.83 43.42
CA ALA A 376 47.69 -15.15 42.23
C ALA A 376 48.04 -15.96 40.96
N GLY A 377 47.73 -15.33 39.81
CA GLY A 377 48.39 -15.65 38.55
C GLY A 377 47.57 -15.35 37.31
N CYS A 378 47.70 -14.13 36.80
CA CYS A 378 47.43 -13.71 35.41
C CYS A 378 48.19 -14.62 34.41
N TRP A 379 47.77 -14.70 33.14
CA TRP A 379 48.58 -14.41 31.94
C TRP A 379 47.76 -14.68 30.65
N THR A 380 47.73 -13.62 29.82
CA THR A 380 47.56 -13.52 28.35
C THR A 380 46.30 -14.04 27.67
#